data_AF-A0A496VRP1-F1
#
_entry.id   AF-A0A496VRP1-F1
#
_cell.length_a   1.000
_cell.length_b   1.000
_cell.length_c   1.000
_cell.angle_alpha   90.00
_cell.angle_beta   90.00
_cell.angle_gamma   90.00
#
_symmetry.space_group_name_H-M   'P 1'
#
loop_
_entity.id
_entity.type
_entity.pdbx_description
1 polymer ?
#
loop_
_entity_poly.entity_id
_entity_poly.type
_entity_poly.pdbx_seq_one_letter_code
_entity_poly.pdbx_strand_id
1 'polypeptide(L)'
;MKTNTYIKLLLTGFLLGFVLAAFAITDEEIVIGLEALDDWEAAYPLALQIAREQNAYPVWREVAIKYSQFDSDNRAYLQAWQQAYLLNQESTYRDFLNIKPQSSLNHYAISAIFKLIRASDKFEGYLRFIAEFSNVVESIEALLKTHEIAFQRAKNFNEPLVFDAFVMTFYGAKQIPQAIELAFETEKQRIEKELSDIDNIELREKIARRLFNEGRIAEKQHAPLVAARKYQLLNLDIFIDTKVFTALLDKKERFAYQKLMQTKQNEIAKSIKEMRDAIIETLQLKTQLMEPAMVKELPAQNPSLEKIIARHNYLLVQQFKQLNKNIKAGSHIDTNVAELIPVLTGLKIAKVIGKISLIITKTLANPSKYQAILFGSKNN
;
A
#
# COMPACT_ATOMS: atom_id res chain seq x y z
N MET A 1 -28.31 -106.56 6.42
CA MET A 1 -27.47 -105.53 7.09
C MET A 1 -26.49 -104.95 6.08
N LYS A 2 -26.66 -103.71 5.58
CA LYS A 2 -25.70 -103.07 4.65
C LYS A 2 -25.88 -101.54 4.47
N THR A 3 -26.11 -100.80 5.57
CA THR A 3 -26.53 -99.37 5.53
C THR A 3 -25.90 -98.53 6.65
N ASN A 4 -24.56 -98.44 6.73
CA ASN A 4 -23.90 -97.59 7.76
C ASN A 4 -22.55 -96.97 7.37
N THR A 5 -22.18 -96.95 6.09
CA THR A 5 -20.86 -96.45 5.64
C THR A 5 -20.92 -95.03 5.08
N TYR A 6 -21.95 -94.69 4.30
CA TYR A 6 -22.05 -93.40 3.59
C TYR A 6 -22.24 -92.18 4.51
N ILE A 7 -22.98 -92.32 5.61
CA ILE A 7 -23.26 -91.20 6.53
C ILE A 7 -21.98 -90.68 7.20
N LYS A 8 -21.04 -91.57 7.55
CA LYS A 8 -19.75 -91.17 8.15
C LYS A 8 -18.88 -90.38 7.17
N LEU A 9 -18.87 -90.74 5.88
CA LEU A 9 -18.07 -90.06 4.87
C LEU A 9 -18.59 -88.64 4.59
N LEU A 10 -19.91 -88.45 4.60
CA LEU A 10 -20.54 -87.13 4.43
C LEU A 10 -20.28 -86.22 5.63
N LEU A 11 -20.35 -86.74 6.87
CA LEU A 11 -20.03 -85.94 8.07
C LEU A 11 -18.55 -85.53 8.12
N THR A 12 -17.60 -86.41 7.78
CA THR A 12 -16.17 -86.02 7.77
C THR A 12 -15.84 -85.03 6.64
N GLY A 13 -16.50 -85.15 5.49
CA GLY A 13 -16.39 -84.14 4.42
C GLY A 13 -16.89 -82.77 4.85
N PHE A 14 -18.04 -82.70 5.55
CA PHE A 14 -18.60 -81.43 6.01
C PHE A 14 -17.80 -80.80 7.16
N LEU A 15 -17.25 -81.61 8.06
CA LEU A 15 -16.39 -81.12 9.16
C LEU A 15 -15.00 -80.64 8.68
N LEU A 16 -14.47 -81.15 7.57
CA LEU A 16 -13.26 -80.61 6.93
C LEU A 16 -13.53 -79.37 6.07
N GLY A 17 -14.78 -79.12 5.66
CA GLY A 17 -15.19 -77.84 5.07
C GLY A 17 -15.24 -76.69 6.07
N PHE A 18 -15.30 -77.00 7.37
CA PHE A 18 -15.21 -76.04 8.48
C PHE A 18 -13.83 -76.06 9.17
N VAL A 19 -12.75 -76.29 8.41
CA VAL A 19 -11.43 -75.80 8.83
C VAL A 19 -11.54 -74.28 8.88
N LEU A 20 -11.60 -73.76 10.11
CA LEU A 20 -11.77 -72.36 10.45
C LEU A 20 -10.95 -71.47 9.51
N ALA A 21 -11.65 -70.59 8.78
CA ALA A 21 -11.07 -69.31 8.43
C ALA A 21 -10.78 -68.59 9.75
N ALA A 22 -9.58 -68.81 10.29
CA ALA A 22 -9.07 -68.01 11.39
C ALA A 22 -9.02 -66.57 10.87
N PHE A 23 -9.93 -65.74 11.36
CA PHE A 23 -9.94 -64.31 11.07
C PHE A 23 -8.64 -63.74 11.66
N ALA A 24 -7.62 -63.68 10.81
CA ALA A 24 -6.34 -63.09 11.16
C ALA A 24 -6.60 -61.61 11.41
N ILE A 25 -6.39 -61.18 12.66
CA ILE A 25 -6.59 -59.78 13.06
C ILE A 25 -5.71 -58.94 12.15
N THR A 26 -6.33 -58.05 11.39
CA THR A 26 -5.66 -57.20 10.41
C THR A 26 -4.90 -56.08 11.12
N ASP A 27 -3.84 -55.57 10.49
CA ASP A 27 -3.08 -54.42 11.03
C ASP A 27 -4.01 -53.21 11.30
N GLU A 28 -5.08 -53.06 10.52
CA GLU A 28 -6.11 -52.02 10.67
C GLU A 28 -6.99 -52.24 11.92
N GLU A 29 -7.37 -53.49 12.23
CA GLU A 29 -8.02 -53.85 13.50
C GLU A 29 -7.07 -53.71 14.70
N ILE A 30 -5.76 -53.99 14.54
CA ILE A 30 -4.75 -53.77 15.59
C ILE A 30 -4.60 -52.27 15.89
N VAL A 31 -4.52 -51.43 14.85
CA VAL A 31 -4.49 -49.96 15.01
C VAL A 31 -5.73 -49.46 15.73
N ILE A 32 -6.93 -49.86 15.30
CA ILE A 32 -8.19 -49.48 15.98
C ILE A 32 -8.20 -49.97 17.45
N GLY A 33 -7.67 -51.16 17.72
CA GLY A 33 -7.55 -51.69 19.08
C GLY A 33 -6.59 -50.89 19.97
N LEU A 34 -5.44 -50.46 19.45
CA LEU A 34 -4.47 -49.63 20.17
C LEU A 34 -4.98 -48.19 20.39
N GLU A 35 -5.63 -47.59 19.37
CA GLU A 35 -6.32 -46.30 19.50
C GLU A 35 -7.41 -46.35 20.59
N ALA A 36 -8.19 -47.43 20.65
CA ALA A 36 -9.23 -47.64 21.67
C ALA A 36 -8.68 -47.91 23.08
N LEU A 37 -7.35 -48.09 23.22
CA LEU A 37 -6.63 -48.23 24.49
C LEU A 37 -5.79 -46.98 24.83
N ASP A 38 -5.92 -45.91 24.05
CA ASP A 38 -5.10 -44.69 24.10
C ASP A 38 -3.58 -44.91 23.89
N ASP A 39 -3.17 -46.06 23.31
CA ASP A 39 -1.77 -46.34 22.94
C ASP A 39 -1.45 -45.80 21.54
N TRP A 40 -1.53 -44.48 21.43
CA TRP A 40 -1.30 -43.75 20.17
C TRP A 40 0.15 -43.85 19.67
N GLU A 41 1.11 -44.12 20.56
CA GLU A 41 2.53 -44.27 20.20
C GLU A 41 2.79 -45.64 19.53
N ALA A 42 2.21 -46.74 20.05
CA ALA A 42 2.28 -48.05 19.42
C ALA A 42 1.44 -48.14 18.13
N ALA A 43 0.31 -47.43 18.05
CA ALA A 43 -0.55 -47.42 16.87
C ALA A 43 0.09 -46.70 15.65
N TYR A 44 0.83 -45.62 15.87
CA TYR A 44 1.44 -44.81 14.81
C TYR A 44 2.31 -45.59 13.78
N PRO A 45 3.29 -46.43 14.17
CA PRO A 45 4.11 -47.17 13.20
C PRO A 45 3.31 -48.17 12.35
N LEU A 46 2.24 -48.76 12.88
CA LEU A 46 1.34 -49.63 12.13
C LEU A 46 0.46 -48.81 11.16
N ALA A 47 -0.07 -47.67 11.61
CA ALA A 47 -0.81 -46.74 10.74
C ALA A 47 0.06 -46.21 9.58
N LEU A 48 1.37 -45.99 9.79
CA LEU A 48 2.32 -45.67 8.72
C LEU A 48 2.52 -46.83 7.71
N GLN A 49 2.44 -48.08 8.16
CA GLN A 49 2.54 -49.25 7.27
C GLN A 49 1.28 -49.36 6.41
N ILE A 50 0.09 -49.29 7.01
CA ILE A 50 -1.20 -49.31 6.31
C ILE A 50 -1.27 -48.15 5.29
N ALA A 51 -0.85 -46.94 5.68
CA ALA A 51 -0.80 -45.80 4.77
C ALA A 51 0.18 -46.00 3.61
N ARG A 52 1.29 -46.73 3.81
CA ARG A 52 2.23 -47.12 2.73
C ARG A 52 1.65 -48.19 1.80
N GLU A 53 0.86 -49.13 2.31
CA GLU A 53 0.25 -50.20 1.53
C GLU A 53 -0.92 -49.68 0.69
N GLN A 54 -1.82 -48.89 1.29
CA GLN A 54 -2.93 -48.25 0.58
C GLN A 54 -2.46 -47.09 -0.32
N ASN A 55 -1.38 -46.40 0.08
CA ASN A 55 -0.68 -45.31 -0.61
C ASN A 55 -1.56 -44.16 -1.16
N ALA A 56 -2.75 -43.95 -0.59
CA ALA A 56 -3.73 -42.98 -1.07
C ALA A 56 -3.71 -41.69 -0.22
N TYR A 57 -3.98 -40.55 -0.86
CA TYR A 57 -4.00 -39.24 -0.20
C TYR A 57 -4.86 -39.19 1.08
N PRO A 58 -6.12 -39.69 1.12
CA PRO A 58 -6.96 -39.61 2.33
C PRO A 58 -6.35 -40.33 3.53
N VAL A 59 -5.65 -41.44 3.31
CA VAL A 59 -5.04 -42.27 4.35
C VAL A 59 -3.82 -41.56 4.94
N TRP A 60 -2.92 -41.09 4.08
CA TRP A 60 -1.76 -40.28 4.52
C TRP A 60 -2.18 -38.98 5.22
N ARG A 61 -3.26 -38.34 4.74
CA ARG A 61 -3.88 -37.16 5.36
C ARG A 61 -4.41 -37.50 6.76
N GLU A 62 -5.14 -38.60 6.94
CA GLU A 62 -5.64 -39.00 8.26
C GLU A 62 -4.49 -39.24 9.22
N VAL A 63 -3.49 -40.06 8.84
CA VAL A 63 -2.34 -40.37 9.70
C VAL A 63 -1.57 -39.08 10.07
N ALA A 64 -1.38 -38.15 9.14
CA ALA A 64 -0.69 -36.89 9.38
C ALA A 64 -1.45 -35.91 10.30
N ILE A 65 -2.77 -36.02 10.41
CA ILE A 65 -3.61 -35.27 11.37
C ILE A 65 -3.61 -35.99 12.73
N LYS A 66 -4.02 -37.26 12.73
CA LYS A 66 -4.33 -38.10 13.90
C LYS A 66 -3.09 -38.33 14.77
N TYR A 67 -1.95 -38.59 14.15
CA TYR A 67 -0.66 -38.81 14.81
C TYR A 67 0.28 -37.60 14.69
N SER A 68 -0.26 -36.39 14.49
CA SER A 68 0.52 -35.17 14.29
C SER A 68 1.58 -34.88 15.37
N GLN A 69 1.37 -35.36 16.61
CA GLN A 69 2.31 -35.26 17.72
C GLN A 69 3.47 -36.28 17.69
N PHE A 70 3.30 -37.41 16.99
CA PHE A 70 4.33 -38.44 16.79
C PHE A 70 5.04 -38.31 15.43
N ASP A 71 4.42 -37.61 14.47
CA ASP A 71 4.96 -37.26 13.15
C ASP A 71 6.02 -36.13 13.21
N SER A 72 7.02 -36.31 14.07
CA SER A 72 8.12 -35.36 14.36
C SER A 72 9.02 -35.10 13.14
N ASP A 73 9.40 -36.17 12.43
CA ASP A 73 10.10 -36.14 11.14
C ASP A 73 9.21 -35.63 9.98
N ASN A 74 7.92 -35.38 10.22
CA ASN A 74 6.92 -35.03 9.21
C ASN A 74 6.78 -36.07 8.07
N ARG A 75 7.02 -37.36 8.34
CA ARG A 75 6.94 -38.47 7.37
C ARG A 75 5.54 -38.60 6.78
N ALA A 76 4.51 -38.65 7.64
CA ALA A 76 3.12 -38.80 7.19
C ALA A 76 2.67 -37.55 6.42
N TYR A 77 3.00 -36.36 6.94
CA TYR A 77 2.70 -35.09 6.29
C TYR A 77 3.40 -34.92 4.91
N LEU A 78 4.66 -35.34 4.78
CA LEU A 78 5.40 -35.29 3.50
C LEU A 78 4.85 -36.31 2.48
N GLN A 79 4.36 -37.47 2.91
CA GLN A 79 3.67 -38.41 2.02
C GLN A 79 2.27 -37.91 1.63
N ALA A 80 1.53 -37.27 2.54
CA ALA A 80 0.29 -36.58 2.21
C ALA A 80 0.51 -35.48 1.15
N TRP A 81 1.62 -34.71 1.26
CA TRP A 81 2.03 -33.76 0.22
C TRP A 81 2.33 -34.46 -1.11
N GLN A 82 3.12 -35.54 -1.10
CA GLN A 82 3.47 -36.28 -2.31
C GLN A 82 2.24 -36.80 -3.05
N GLN A 83 1.24 -37.33 -2.32
CA GLN A 83 -0.02 -37.79 -2.94
C GLN A 83 -0.94 -36.63 -3.37
N ALA A 84 -0.97 -35.52 -2.63
CA ALA A 84 -1.68 -34.31 -3.08
C ALA A 84 -1.10 -33.77 -4.40
N TYR A 85 0.22 -33.79 -4.54
CA TYR A 85 0.93 -33.38 -5.75
C TYR A 85 0.68 -34.30 -6.94
N LEU A 86 0.62 -35.62 -6.72
CA LEU A 86 0.27 -36.60 -7.76
C LEU A 86 -1.18 -36.47 -8.24
N LEU A 87 -2.12 -36.14 -7.35
CA LEU A 87 -3.52 -35.88 -7.71
C LEU A 87 -3.70 -34.55 -8.46
N ASN A 88 -2.87 -33.55 -8.18
CA ASN A 88 -2.81 -32.25 -8.85
C ASN A 88 -4.16 -31.50 -8.97
N GLN A 89 -4.94 -31.49 -7.88
CA GLN A 89 -6.25 -30.84 -7.80
C GLN A 89 -6.24 -29.69 -6.79
N GLU A 90 -6.87 -28.56 -7.14
CA GLU A 90 -6.94 -27.39 -6.27
C GLU A 90 -7.62 -27.70 -4.93
N SER A 91 -8.68 -28.52 -4.95
CA SER A 91 -9.37 -29.05 -3.76
C SER A 91 -8.44 -29.84 -2.84
N THR A 92 -7.62 -30.73 -3.39
CA THR A 92 -6.67 -31.55 -2.62
C THR A 92 -5.55 -30.71 -2.01
N TYR A 93 -5.02 -29.73 -2.76
CA TYR A 93 -4.03 -28.80 -2.20
C TYR A 93 -4.62 -27.92 -1.08
N ARG A 94 -5.87 -27.46 -1.24
CA ARG A 94 -6.58 -26.68 -0.21
C ARG A 94 -6.87 -27.48 1.05
N ASP A 95 -7.23 -28.75 0.90
CA ASP A 95 -7.42 -29.66 2.02
C ASP A 95 -6.10 -29.99 2.74
N PHE A 96 -5.01 -30.20 1.98
CA PHE A 96 -3.67 -30.44 2.52
C PHE A 96 -3.18 -29.30 3.42
N LEU A 97 -3.45 -28.04 3.07
CA LEU A 97 -3.10 -26.86 3.89
C LEU A 97 -3.71 -26.90 5.31
N ASN A 98 -4.82 -27.64 5.51
CA ASN A 98 -5.45 -27.77 6.82
C ASN A 98 -4.77 -28.80 7.73
N ILE A 99 -3.90 -29.68 7.21
CA ILE A 99 -3.27 -30.77 7.99
C ILE A 99 -2.31 -30.20 9.05
N LYS A 100 -1.41 -29.31 8.64
CA LYS A 100 -0.48 -28.58 9.54
C LYS A 100 -0.44 -27.10 9.09
N PRO A 101 -1.40 -26.24 9.46
CA PRO A 101 -1.56 -24.89 8.90
C PRO A 101 -0.37 -23.95 9.08
N GLN A 102 0.40 -24.13 10.16
CA GLN A 102 1.60 -23.33 10.46
C GLN A 102 2.90 -23.91 9.85
N SER A 103 2.80 -24.96 9.03
CA SER A 103 3.94 -25.58 8.35
C SER A 103 4.54 -24.63 7.31
N SER A 104 5.85 -24.39 7.36
CA SER A 104 6.56 -23.65 6.33
C SER A 104 6.43 -24.28 4.94
N LEU A 105 6.32 -25.62 4.88
CA LEU A 105 6.18 -26.40 3.65
C LEU A 105 4.86 -26.14 2.91
N ASN A 106 3.88 -25.48 3.53
CA ASN A 106 2.63 -25.08 2.88
C ASN A 106 2.86 -24.19 1.64
N HIS A 107 4.01 -23.51 1.52
CA HIS A 107 4.34 -22.74 0.32
C HIS A 107 4.37 -23.61 -0.96
N TYR A 108 4.69 -24.91 -0.87
CA TYR A 108 4.66 -25.80 -2.04
C TYR A 108 3.24 -26.03 -2.56
N ALA A 109 2.27 -26.21 -1.66
CA ALA A 109 0.86 -26.36 -2.01
C ALA A 109 0.27 -25.05 -2.57
N ILE A 110 0.61 -23.90 -1.96
CA ILE A 110 0.19 -22.58 -2.47
C ILE A 110 0.75 -22.33 -3.88
N SER A 111 2.03 -22.65 -4.12
CA SER A 111 2.65 -22.53 -5.45
C SER A 111 2.02 -23.48 -6.47
N ALA A 112 1.56 -24.65 -6.05
CA ALA A 112 0.84 -25.59 -6.92
C ALA A 112 -0.59 -25.12 -7.25
N ILE A 113 -1.32 -24.57 -6.27
CA ILE A 113 -2.60 -23.87 -6.49
C ILE A 113 -2.42 -22.73 -7.50
N PHE A 114 -1.37 -21.91 -7.34
CA PHE A 114 -1.08 -20.84 -8.29
C PHE A 114 -0.84 -21.35 -9.72
N LYS A 115 -0.09 -22.45 -9.89
CA LYS A 115 0.15 -23.06 -11.21
C LYS A 115 -1.14 -23.52 -11.88
N LEU A 116 -2.08 -24.11 -11.13
CA LEU A 116 -3.40 -24.49 -11.65
C LEU A 116 -4.23 -23.25 -12.06
N ILE A 117 -4.24 -22.20 -11.23
CA ILE A 117 -4.94 -20.95 -11.53
C ILE A 117 -4.34 -20.28 -12.77
N ARG A 118 -3.01 -20.21 -12.87
CA ARG A 118 -2.28 -19.68 -14.03
C ARG A 118 -2.52 -20.48 -15.31
N ALA A 119 -2.65 -21.80 -15.22
CA ALA A 119 -3.02 -22.64 -16.36
C ALA A 119 -4.47 -22.42 -16.84
N SER A 120 -5.37 -21.94 -15.97
CA SER A 120 -6.75 -21.59 -16.33
C SER A 120 -6.89 -20.19 -16.98
N ASP A 121 -5.92 -19.31 -16.73
CA ASP A 121 -5.88 -17.87 -17.02
C ASP A 121 -7.16 -17.05 -16.67
N LYS A 122 -7.94 -17.52 -15.69
CA LYS A 122 -9.19 -16.85 -15.27
C LYS A 122 -8.91 -15.71 -14.28
N PHE A 123 -9.34 -14.51 -14.65
CA PHE A 123 -9.29 -13.28 -13.84
C PHE A 123 -9.82 -13.48 -12.41
N GLU A 124 -10.93 -14.19 -12.30
CA GLU A 124 -11.64 -14.45 -11.05
C GLU A 124 -10.85 -15.44 -10.15
N GLY A 125 -10.05 -16.32 -10.76
CA GLY A 125 -9.12 -17.21 -10.06
C GLY A 125 -7.93 -16.45 -9.47
N TYR A 126 -7.32 -15.54 -10.23
CA TYR A 126 -6.24 -14.68 -9.71
C TYR A 126 -6.72 -13.78 -8.56
N LEU A 127 -7.92 -13.17 -8.67
CA LEU A 127 -8.49 -12.37 -7.58
C LEU A 127 -8.71 -13.19 -6.30
N ARG A 128 -9.24 -14.42 -6.42
CA ARG A 128 -9.40 -15.35 -5.29
C ARG A 128 -8.04 -15.67 -4.65
N PHE A 129 -7.03 -15.95 -5.46
CA PHE A 129 -5.67 -16.23 -5.00
C PHE A 129 -5.04 -15.07 -4.23
N ILE A 130 -5.17 -13.83 -4.73
CA ILE A 130 -4.65 -12.62 -4.07
C ILE A 130 -5.33 -12.38 -2.73
N ALA A 131 -6.66 -12.59 -2.65
CA ALA A 131 -7.41 -12.40 -1.42
C ALA A 131 -7.04 -13.43 -0.32
N GLU A 132 -6.74 -14.66 -0.73
CA GLU A 132 -6.43 -15.78 0.17
C GLU A 132 -4.95 -15.84 0.58
N PHE A 133 -4.04 -15.67 -0.38
CA PHE A 133 -2.59 -15.82 -0.20
C PHE A 133 -1.85 -14.50 -0.43
N SER A 134 -2.39 -13.39 0.08
CA SER A 134 -1.86 -12.03 -0.15
C SER A 134 -0.36 -11.86 0.16
N ASN A 135 0.21 -12.67 1.05
CA ASN A 135 1.57 -12.59 1.55
C ASN A 135 2.61 -13.47 0.82
N VAL A 136 2.25 -14.23 -0.22
CA VAL A 136 3.22 -15.03 -1.01
C VAL A 136 3.69 -14.31 -2.28
N VAL A 137 4.84 -14.69 -2.82
CA VAL A 137 5.43 -14.07 -4.03
C VAL A 137 4.50 -14.21 -5.25
N GLU A 138 3.84 -15.36 -5.37
CA GLU A 138 2.83 -15.64 -6.41
C GLU A 138 1.65 -14.64 -6.40
N SER A 139 1.35 -13.97 -5.27
CA SER A 139 0.29 -12.95 -5.22
C SER A 139 0.62 -11.73 -6.07
N ILE A 140 1.92 -11.40 -6.18
CA ILE A 140 2.43 -10.32 -7.02
C ILE A 140 2.29 -10.70 -8.50
N GLU A 141 2.58 -11.96 -8.87
CA GLU A 141 2.40 -12.43 -10.24
C GLU A 141 0.90 -12.47 -10.62
N ALA A 142 0.05 -12.97 -9.73
CA ALA A 142 -1.40 -12.94 -9.88
C ALA A 142 -1.94 -11.51 -10.07
N LEU A 143 -1.45 -10.53 -9.30
CA LEU A 143 -1.82 -9.12 -9.42
C LEU A 143 -1.39 -8.52 -10.76
N LEU A 144 -0.13 -8.76 -11.18
CA LEU A 144 0.38 -8.29 -12.47
C LEU A 144 -0.40 -8.89 -13.65
N LYS A 145 -0.84 -10.15 -13.55
CA LYS A 145 -1.66 -10.81 -14.56
C LYS A 145 -3.12 -10.33 -14.54
N THR A 146 -3.67 -10.04 -13.37
CA THR A 146 -4.96 -9.35 -13.18
C THR A 146 -4.97 -7.99 -13.88
N HIS A 147 -3.90 -7.20 -13.73
CA HIS A 147 -3.72 -5.92 -14.43
C HIS A 147 -3.65 -6.08 -15.95
N GLU A 148 -2.95 -7.11 -16.44
CA GLU A 148 -2.89 -7.41 -17.88
C GLU A 148 -4.25 -7.78 -18.45
N ILE A 149 -4.98 -8.71 -17.83
CA ILE A 149 -6.31 -9.14 -18.30
C ILE A 149 -7.30 -7.97 -18.27
N ALA A 150 -7.30 -7.15 -17.22
CA ALA A 150 -8.12 -5.95 -17.14
C ALA A 150 -7.78 -4.93 -18.25
N PHE A 151 -6.49 -4.75 -18.57
CA PHE A 151 -6.08 -3.85 -19.65
C PHE A 151 -6.48 -4.36 -21.04
N GLN A 152 -6.34 -5.68 -21.32
CA GLN A 152 -6.80 -6.22 -22.60
C GLN A 152 -8.34 -6.17 -22.70
N ARG A 153 -9.08 -6.41 -21.60
CA ARG A 153 -10.54 -6.16 -21.55
C ARG A 153 -10.85 -4.70 -21.91
N ALA A 154 -10.16 -3.71 -21.33
CA ALA A 154 -10.34 -2.30 -21.66
C ALA A 154 -10.02 -1.96 -23.13
N LYS A 155 -8.94 -2.51 -23.68
CA LYS A 155 -8.58 -2.38 -25.10
C LYS A 155 -9.62 -2.97 -26.06
N ASN A 156 -10.30 -4.05 -25.67
CA ASN A 156 -11.32 -4.69 -26.51
C ASN A 156 -12.61 -3.86 -26.58
N PHE A 157 -12.95 -3.10 -25.53
CA PHE A 157 -14.02 -2.09 -25.59
C PHE A 157 -13.59 -0.83 -26.35
N ASN A 158 -12.32 -0.44 -26.22
CA ASN A 158 -11.74 0.76 -26.84
C ASN A 158 -12.57 2.03 -26.58
N GLU A 159 -12.92 2.28 -25.32
CA GLU A 159 -13.65 3.48 -24.88
C GLU A 159 -12.82 4.31 -23.88
N PRO A 160 -12.77 5.66 -24.01
CA PRO A 160 -12.00 6.51 -23.10
C PRO A 160 -12.40 6.35 -21.63
N LEU A 161 -13.69 6.14 -21.35
CA LEU A 161 -14.21 5.96 -19.99
C LEU A 161 -13.80 4.61 -19.39
N VAL A 162 -13.65 3.57 -20.20
CA VAL A 162 -13.22 2.24 -19.75
C VAL A 162 -11.71 2.24 -19.43
N PHE A 163 -10.92 2.96 -20.21
CA PHE A 163 -9.51 3.21 -19.90
C PHE A 163 -9.33 4.12 -18.68
N ASP A 164 -10.12 5.20 -18.53
CA ASP A 164 -10.11 6.05 -17.34
C ASP A 164 -10.46 5.22 -16.08
N ALA A 165 -11.47 4.35 -16.17
CA ALA A 165 -11.84 3.42 -15.10
C ALA A 165 -10.71 2.40 -14.78
N PHE A 166 -9.99 1.89 -15.79
CA PHE A 166 -8.80 1.06 -15.58
C PHE A 166 -7.72 1.80 -14.77
N VAL A 167 -7.40 3.04 -15.16
CA VAL A 167 -6.40 3.89 -14.49
C VAL A 167 -6.83 4.24 -13.04
N MET A 168 -8.13 4.41 -12.80
CA MET A 168 -8.70 4.65 -11.47
C MET A 168 -8.88 3.40 -10.60
N THR A 169 -8.76 2.19 -11.16
CA THR A 169 -8.89 0.92 -10.42
C THR A 169 -7.53 0.31 -10.09
N PHE A 170 -6.62 0.28 -11.05
CA PHE A 170 -5.36 -0.48 -10.97
C PHE A 170 -4.14 0.45 -10.79
N TYR A 171 -4.14 1.23 -9.71
CA TYR A 171 -3.03 2.12 -9.36
C TYR A 171 -1.68 1.38 -9.35
N GLY A 172 -0.69 1.91 -10.07
CA GLY A 172 0.63 1.29 -10.20
C GLY A 172 0.73 0.19 -11.29
N ALA A 173 -0.34 -0.12 -12.02
CA ALA A 173 -0.25 -1.02 -13.18
C ALA A 173 0.69 -0.45 -14.26
N LYS A 174 1.63 -1.28 -14.74
CA LYS A 174 2.62 -0.92 -15.79
C LYS A 174 1.99 -0.42 -17.09
N GLN A 175 0.72 -0.76 -17.33
CA GLN A 175 -0.06 -0.38 -18.50
C GLN A 175 -0.70 1.02 -18.41
N ILE A 176 -0.65 1.71 -17.26
CA ILE A 176 -1.26 3.04 -17.06
C ILE A 176 -0.87 4.06 -18.15
N PRO A 177 0.41 4.24 -18.54
CA PRO A 177 0.76 5.20 -19.58
C PRO A 177 0.08 4.91 -20.92
N GLN A 178 0.06 3.65 -21.33
CA GLN A 178 -0.58 3.21 -22.57
C GLN A 178 -2.12 3.32 -22.50
N ALA A 179 -2.72 3.10 -21.34
CA ALA A 179 -4.16 3.31 -21.13
C ALA A 179 -4.54 4.80 -21.27
N ILE A 180 -3.72 5.72 -20.75
CA ILE A 180 -3.92 7.17 -20.88
C ILE A 180 -3.78 7.61 -22.34
N GLU A 181 -2.79 7.09 -23.06
CA GLU A 181 -2.55 7.37 -24.48
C GLU A 181 -3.70 6.89 -25.38
N LEU A 182 -4.14 5.64 -25.22
CA LEU A 182 -5.27 5.08 -25.96
C LEU A 182 -6.59 5.81 -25.67
N ALA A 183 -6.81 6.19 -24.41
CA ALA A 183 -7.96 7.01 -24.01
C ALA A 183 -7.90 8.43 -24.59
N PHE A 184 -6.71 9.01 -24.72
CA PHE A 184 -6.50 10.32 -25.33
C PHE A 184 -6.83 10.27 -26.83
N GLU A 185 -6.18 9.39 -27.60
CA GLU A 185 -6.38 9.33 -29.05
C GLU A 185 -7.82 8.91 -29.42
N THR A 186 -8.42 7.96 -28.69
CA THR A 186 -9.82 7.56 -28.95
C THR A 186 -10.81 8.70 -28.64
N GLU A 187 -10.57 9.48 -27.58
CA GLU A 187 -11.44 10.63 -27.28
C GLU A 187 -11.22 11.80 -28.23
N LYS A 188 -9.98 12.04 -28.64
CA LYS A 188 -9.60 13.03 -29.66
C LYS A 188 -10.26 12.72 -31.00
N GLN A 189 -10.14 11.49 -31.52
CA GLN A 189 -10.80 11.06 -32.77
C GLN A 189 -12.33 11.21 -32.71
N ARG A 190 -12.93 10.92 -31.54
CA ARG A 190 -14.36 11.19 -31.31
C ARG A 190 -14.67 12.69 -31.39
N ILE A 191 -13.86 13.54 -30.76
CA ILE A 191 -14.03 14.99 -30.76
C ILE A 191 -13.85 15.59 -32.16
N GLU A 192 -12.82 15.17 -32.89
CA GLU A 192 -12.55 15.58 -34.28
C GLU A 192 -13.71 15.19 -35.21
N LYS A 193 -14.34 14.04 -34.97
CA LYS A 193 -15.58 13.61 -35.66
C LYS A 193 -16.84 14.34 -35.18
N GLU A 194 -16.94 14.71 -33.91
CA GLU A 194 -18.00 15.59 -33.36
C GLU A 194 -17.88 17.03 -33.91
N LEU A 195 -16.70 17.44 -34.41
CA LEU A 195 -16.35 18.80 -34.84
C LEU A 195 -15.91 18.88 -36.31
N SER A 196 -16.43 18.01 -37.18
CA SER A 196 -16.10 18.03 -38.61
C SER A 196 -16.47 19.35 -39.32
N ASP A 197 -17.45 20.10 -38.79
CA ASP A 197 -17.70 21.50 -39.12
C ASP A 197 -16.99 22.42 -38.11
N ILE A 198 -15.80 22.89 -38.47
CA ILE A 198 -14.89 23.67 -37.60
C ILE A 198 -15.52 24.99 -37.13
N ASP A 199 -16.39 25.60 -37.94
CA ASP A 199 -16.99 26.92 -37.65
C ASP A 199 -18.03 26.91 -36.53
N ASN A 200 -18.41 25.75 -35.99
CA ASN A 200 -19.38 25.64 -34.90
C ASN A 200 -18.76 25.99 -33.52
N ILE A 201 -18.51 27.29 -33.31
CA ILE A 201 -17.92 27.85 -32.08
C ILE A 201 -18.70 27.43 -30.83
N GLU A 202 -20.04 27.36 -30.88
CA GLU A 202 -20.87 26.94 -29.74
C GLU A 202 -20.63 25.49 -29.36
N LEU A 203 -20.49 24.59 -30.34
CA LEU A 203 -20.18 23.18 -30.10
C LEU A 203 -18.75 23.00 -29.58
N ARG A 204 -17.77 23.79 -30.07
CA ARG A 204 -16.39 23.78 -29.58
C ARG A 204 -16.32 24.25 -28.11
N GLU A 205 -16.98 25.36 -27.76
CA GLU A 205 -17.11 25.84 -26.36
C GLU A 205 -17.88 24.84 -25.47
N LYS A 206 -18.92 24.17 -25.99
CA LYS A 206 -19.68 23.13 -25.26
C LYS A 206 -18.83 21.89 -24.95
N ILE A 207 -18.06 21.39 -25.92
CA ILE A 207 -17.16 20.24 -25.73
C ILE A 207 -15.99 20.63 -24.82
N ALA A 208 -15.43 21.82 -24.97
CA ALA A 208 -14.41 22.31 -24.05
C ALA A 208 -14.94 22.36 -22.61
N ARG A 209 -16.17 22.87 -22.41
CA ARG A 209 -16.82 22.92 -21.09
C ARG A 209 -17.11 21.52 -20.51
N ARG A 210 -17.45 20.54 -21.35
CA ARG A 210 -17.53 19.11 -20.97
C ARG A 210 -16.20 18.63 -20.40
N LEU A 211 -15.13 18.72 -21.18
CA LEU A 211 -13.78 18.26 -20.81
C LEU A 211 -13.24 18.95 -19.54
N PHE A 212 -13.47 20.25 -19.38
CA PHE A 212 -13.02 21.00 -18.20
C PHE A 212 -13.75 20.57 -16.94
N ASN A 213 -15.06 20.34 -17.03
CA ASN A 213 -15.84 19.84 -15.91
C ASN A 213 -15.49 18.39 -15.55
N GLU A 214 -15.30 17.52 -16.55
CA GLU A 214 -14.82 16.15 -16.36
C GLU A 214 -13.43 16.12 -15.70
N GLY A 215 -12.48 16.94 -16.17
CA GLY A 215 -11.17 17.10 -15.55
C GLY A 215 -11.25 17.58 -14.09
N ARG A 216 -12.16 18.50 -13.77
CA ARG A 216 -12.42 18.95 -12.39
C ARG A 216 -13.12 17.91 -11.52
N ILE A 217 -13.90 17.00 -12.10
CA ILE A 217 -14.50 15.86 -11.40
C ILE A 217 -13.42 14.82 -11.09
N ALA A 218 -12.57 14.50 -12.05
CA ALA A 218 -11.42 13.61 -11.86
C ALA A 218 -10.42 14.15 -10.79
N GLU A 219 -10.15 15.46 -10.76
CA GLU A 219 -9.40 16.08 -9.66
C GLU A 219 -10.05 15.84 -8.28
N LYS A 220 -11.36 16.08 -8.17
CA LYS A 220 -12.11 15.86 -6.92
C LYS A 220 -12.14 14.39 -6.49
N GLN A 221 -12.10 13.47 -7.45
CA GLN A 221 -12.07 12.02 -7.25
C GLN A 221 -10.66 11.47 -7.03
N HIS A 222 -9.64 12.32 -6.89
CA HIS A 222 -8.23 11.93 -6.73
C HIS A 222 -7.67 11.10 -7.90
N ALA A 223 -8.17 11.33 -9.12
CA ALA A 223 -7.70 10.73 -10.36
C ALA A 223 -6.88 11.74 -11.21
N PRO A 224 -5.68 12.16 -10.76
CA PRO A 224 -4.92 13.24 -11.40
C PRO A 224 -4.47 12.91 -12.82
N LEU A 225 -4.32 11.62 -13.15
CA LEU A 225 -3.94 11.15 -14.49
C LEU A 225 -5.09 11.31 -15.49
N VAL A 226 -6.32 10.96 -15.09
CA VAL A 226 -7.54 11.21 -15.89
C VAL A 226 -7.77 12.71 -16.03
N ALA A 227 -7.60 13.48 -14.95
CA ALA A 227 -7.69 14.94 -15.01
C ALA A 227 -6.67 15.55 -15.98
N ALA A 228 -5.40 15.12 -15.91
CA ALA A 228 -4.36 15.55 -16.82
C ALA A 228 -4.71 15.22 -18.28
N ARG A 229 -5.22 14.01 -18.55
CA ARG A 229 -5.69 13.60 -19.90
C ARG A 229 -6.81 14.50 -20.43
N LYS A 230 -7.82 14.82 -19.60
CA LYS A 230 -8.91 15.75 -19.97
C LYS A 230 -8.40 17.18 -20.21
N TYR A 231 -7.42 17.64 -19.43
CA TYR A 231 -6.76 18.93 -19.66
C TYR A 231 -5.77 18.92 -20.84
N GLN A 232 -5.26 17.75 -21.26
CA GLN A 232 -4.45 17.58 -22.46
C GLN A 232 -5.32 17.69 -23.71
N LEU A 233 -6.52 17.09 -23.72
CA LEU A 233 -7.51 17.26 -24.78
C LEU A 233 -7.95 18.72 -24.96
N LEU A 234 -7.98 19.50 -23.87
CA LEU A 234 -8.23 20.94 -23.93
C LEU A 234 -7.07 21.77 -24.48
N ASN A 235 -5.86 21.22 -24.60
CA ASN A 235 -4.74 21.90 -25.26
C ASN A 235 -4.68 21.61 -26.77
N LEU A 236 -5.69 20.93 -27.35
CA LEU A 236 -5.80 20.75 -28.80
C LEU A 236 -6.17 22.09 -29.48
N ASP A 237 -5.61 22.34 -30.66
CA ASP A 237 -5.71 23.64 -31.36
C ASP A 237 -7.16 24.10 -31.59
N ILE A 238 -8.06 23.13 -31.83
CA ILE A 238 -9.53 23.31 -31.97
C ILE A 238 -10.23 24.00 -30.79
N PHE A 239 -9.56 24.14 -29.63
CA PHE A 239 -10.11 24.78 -28.43
C PHE A 239 -9.40 26.07 -27.99
N ILE A 240 -8.34 26.52 -28.69
CA ILE A 240 -7.50 27.66 -28.25
C ILE A 240 -8.30 28.98 -28.13
N ASP A 241 -9.32 29.16 -28.96
CA ASP A 241 -10.22 30.32 -28.96
C ASP A 241 -11.39 30.22 -27.96
N THR A 242 -11.55 29.08 -27.26
CA THR A 242 -12.66 28.87 -26.31
C THR A 242 -12.43 29.60 -25.00
N LYS A 243 -13.52 30.12 -24.40
CA LYS A 243 -13.45 30.82 -23.10
C LYS A 243 -13.04 29.86 -21.98
N VAL A 244 -13.32 28.57 -22.16
CA VAL A 244 -12.90 27.49 -21.26
C VAL A 244 -11.39 27.24 -21.31
N PHE A 245 -10.75 27.35 -22.48
CA PHE A 245 -9.29 27.24 -22.57
C PHE A 245 -8.60 28.40 -21.84
N THR A 246 -9.07 29.65 -22.05
CA THR A 246 -8.60 30.80 -21.26
C THR A 246 -8.80 30.58 -19.77
N ALA A 247 -9.97 30.10 -19.33
CA ALA A 247 -10.24 29.77 -17.93
C ALA A 247 -9.34 28.64 -17.37
N LEU A 248 -8.88 27.72 -18.22
CA LEU A 248 -7.90 26.69 -17.87
C LEU A 248 -6.49 27.26 -17.74
N LEU A 249 -6.09 28.20 -18.60
CA LEU A 249 -4.83 28.95 -18.46
C LEU A 249 -4.83 29.79 -17.18
N ASP A 250 -5.87 30.58 -16.94
CA ASP A 250 -6.14 31.29 -15.69
C ASP A 250 -6.00 30.39 -14.45
N LYS A 251 -6.54 29.16 -14.52
CA LYS A 251 -6.45 28.18 -13.43
C LYS A 251 -5.02 27.63 -13.28
N LYS A 252 -4.32 27.34 -14.38
CA LYS A 252 -2.92 26.88 -14.38
C LYS A 252 -2.00 27.97 -13.83
N GLU A 253 -2.15 29.22 -14.28
CA GLU A 253 -1.42 30.38 -13.78
C GLU A 253 -1.70 30.62 -12.31
N ARG A 254 -2.97 30.59 -11.88
CA ARG A 254 -3.31 30.64 -10.46
C ARG A 254 -2.62 29.50 -9.72
N PHE A 255 -2.74 28.23 -10.12
CA PHE A 255 -2.08 27.12 -9.41
C PHE A 255 -0.53 27.12 -9.48
N ALA A 256 0.06 27.82 -10.45
CA ALA A 256 1.50 28.05 -10.55
C ALA A 256 1.97 29.22 -9.67
N TYR A 257 1.36 30.40 -9.81
CA TYR A 257 1.47 31.58 -8.93
C TYR A 257 1.36 31.09 -7.50
N GLN A 258 0.18 30.58 -7.15
CA GLN A 258 0.03 29.21 -6.65
C GLN A 258 1.26 28.65 -5.91
N LYS A 259 1.79 27.50 -6.36
CA LYS A 259 2.82 26.67 -5.70
C LYS A 259 3.89 27.44 -4.88
N LEU A 260 4.30 28.63 -5.33
CA LEU A 260 5.33 29.48 -4.75
C LEU A 260 5.17 29.96 -3.30
N MET A 261 4.03 30.51 -2.81
CA MET A 261 4.08 30.97 -1.38
C MET A 261 4.32 29.81 -0.44
N GLN A 262 3.89 28.58 -0.72
CA GLN A 262 4.11 27.50 0.24
C GLN A 262 5.61 27.19 0.33
N THR A 263 6.32 27.24 -0.80
CA THR A 263 7.79 27.26 -0.82
C THR A 263 8.33 28.44 0.00
N LYS A 264 7.90 29.68 -0.25
CA LYS A 264 8.38 30.86 0.49
C LYS A 264 8.04 30.86 1.98
N GLN A 265 6.88 30.35 2.37
CA GLN A 265 6.44 30.19 3.76
C GLN A 265 7.26 29.11 4.46
N ASN A 266 7.58 28.01 3.76
CA ASN A 266 8.49 26.99 4.26
C ASN A 266 9.94 27.53 4.39
N GLU A 267 10.41 28.34 3.44
CA GLU A 267 11.71 29.02 3.49
C GLU A 267 11.79 30.03 4.65
N ILE A 268 10.75 30.84 4.84
CA ILE A 268 10.62 31.78 5.97
C ILE A 268 10.58 30.99 7.29
N ALA A 269 9.79 29.92 7.39
CA ALA A 269 9.74 29.08 8.58
C ALA A 269 11.09 28.39 8.89
N LYS A 270 11.81 27.94 7.86
CA LYS A 270 13.17 27.39 7.97
C LYS A 270 14.17 28.45 8.45
N SER A 271 14.13 29.65 7.88
CA SER A 271 14.97 30.78 8.28
C SER A 271 14.69 31.25 9.72
N ILE A 272 13.41 31.30 10.13
CA ILE A 272 13.00 31.57 11.51
C ILE A 272 13.53 30.49 12.46
N LYS A 273 13.50 29.21 12.05
CA LYS A 273 14.08 28.12 12.84
C LYS A 273 15.60 28.26 12.96
N GLU A 274 16.32 28.45 11.85
CA GLU A 274 17.78 28.63 11.84
C GLU A 274 18.21 29.84 12.68
N MET A 275 17.45 30.93 12.64
CA MET A 275 17.65 32.11 13.49
C MET A 275 17.40 31.80 14.97
N ARG A 276 16.31 31.07 15.31
CA ARG A 276 16.02 30.63 16.68
C ARG A 276 17.13 29.75 17.23
N ASP A 277 17.57 28.75 16.45
CA ASP A 277 18.57 27.78 16.86
C ASP A 277 19.93 28.48 17.08
N ALA A 278 20.33 29.41 16.19
CA ALA A 278 21.53 30.24 16.37
C ALA A 278 21.44 31.22 17.56
N ILE A 279 20.26 31.75 17.89
CA ILE A 279 20.04 32.55 19.10
C ILE A 279 20.20 31.67 20.36
N ILE A 280 19.68 30.44 20.34
CA ILE A 280 19.83 29.48 21.45
C ILE A 280 21.31 29.10 21.63
N GLU A 281 22.04 28.79 20.56
CA GLU A 281 23.49 28.53 20.59
C GLU A 281 24.26 29.73 21.17
N THR A 282 23.95 30.94 20.70
CA THR A 282 24.59 32.18 21.19
C THR A 282 24.31 32.43 22.68
N LEU A 283 23.09 32.15 23.14
CA LEU A 283 22.72 32.25 24.55
C LEU A 283 23.40 31.19 25.41
N GLN A 284 23.44 29.93 24.95
CA GLN A 284 24.13 28.83 25.64
C GLN A 284 25.63 29.10 25.77
N LEU A 285 26.29 29.49 24.68
CA LEU A 285 27.72 29.84 24.68
C LEU A 285 27.99 31.05 25.59
N LYS A 286 27.10 32.05 25.62
CA LYS A 286 27.23 33.18 26.55
C LYS A 286 27.05 32.75 28.01
N THR A 287 26.09 31.87 28.32
CA THR A 287 25.92 31.32 29.67
C THR A 287 27.15 30.52 30.10
N GLN A 288 27.69 29.64 29.25
CA GLN A 288 28.89 28.86 29.51
C GLN A 288 30.16 29.72 29.71
N LEU A 289 30.25 30.88 29.04
CA LEU A 289 31.31 31.86 29.30
C LEU A 289 31.06 32.68 30.58
N MET A 290 29.81 32.87 30.98
CA MET A 290 29.45 33.57 32.21
C MET A 290 29.55 32.70 33.47
N GLU A 291 29.34 31.38 33.40
CA GLU A 291 29.52 30.47 34.54
C GLU A 291 30.89 30.58 35.22
N PRO A 292 32.05 30.43 34.56
CA PRO A 292 33.36 30.52 35.20
C PRO A 292 33.72 31.93 35.67
N ALA A 293 33.10 32.97 35.11
CA ALA A 293 33.22 34.34 35.61
C ALA A 293 32.37 34.56 36.88
N MET A 294 31.11 34.15 36.85
CA MET A 294 30.18 34.26 37.98
C MET A 294 30.62 33.40 39.16
N VAL A 295 31.13 32.19 38.95
CA VAL A 295 31.65 31.32 40.02
C VAL A 295 32.82 31.96 40.79
N LYS A 296 33.51 32.94 40.21
CA LYS A 296 34.54 33.75 40.92
C LYS A 296 34.00 35.00 41.63
N GLU A 297 32.84 35.54 41.25
CA GLU A 297 32.28 36.77 41.84
C GLU A 297 30.97 36.59 42.64
N LEU A 298 30.39 35.38 42.61
CA LEU A 298 29.09 35.06 43.19
C LEU A 298 28.91 35.40 44.70
N PRO A 299 29.94 35.38 45.57
CA PRO A 299 29.79 35.84 46.95
C PRO A 299 29.43 37.33 47.10
N ALA A 300 29.63 38.16 46.07
CA ALA A 300 29.57 39.62 46.18
C ALA A 300 28.42 40.30 45.40
N GLN A 301 27.89 39.70 44.31
CA GLN A 301 27.05 40.43 43.34
C GLN A 301 25.62 39.89 43.12
N ASN A 302 25.12 38.98 43.95
CA ASN A 302 23.80 38.34 43.75
C ASN A 302 22.62 39.33 43.47
N PRO A 303 22.42 40.45 44.22
CA PRO A 303 21.35 41.42 43.95
C PRO A 303 21.57 42.33 42.71
N SER A 304 22.67 42.14 41.98
CA SER A 304 22.95 42.82 40.69
C SER A 304 22.30 42.06 39.53
N LEU A 305 22.38 40.72 39.53
CA LEU A 305 22.01 39.89 38.38
C LEU A 305 20.51 39.96 38.07
N GLU A 306 19.66 39.94 39.10
CA GLU A 306 18.20 40.07 38.95
C GLU A 306 17.82 41.42 38.31
N LYS A 307 18.50 42.51 38.69
CA LYS A 307 18.29 43.84 38.09
C LYS A 307 18.70 43.88 36.63
N ILE A 308 19.77 43.17 36.25
CA ILE A 308 20.23 43.06 34.86
C ILE A 308 19.20 42.26 34.03
N ILE A 309 18.73 41.12 34.53
CA ILE A 309 17.71 40.29 33.85
C ILE A 309 16.38 41.06 33.72
N ALA A 310 15.91 41.71 34.79
CA ALA A 310 14.72 42.53 34.76
C ALA A 310 14.82 43.69 33.76
N ARG A 311 15.98 44.37 33.70
CA ARG A 311 16.24 45.46 32.74
C ARG A 311 16.34 44.96 31.30
N HIS A 312 16.89 43.77 31.07
CA HIS A 312 16.92 43.14 29.73
C HIS A 312 15.50 42.77 29.26
N ASN A 313 14.71 42.11 30.12
CA ASN A 313 13.32 41.76 29.82
C ASN A 313 12.45 43.01 29.58
N TYR A 314 12.66 44.07 30.35
CA TYR A 314 12.01 45.38 30.12
C TYR A 314 12.34 45.96 28.74
N LEU A 315 13.62 45.94 28.33
CA LEU A 315 14.05 46.44 27.02
C LEU A 315 13.47 45.62 25.86
N LEU A 316 13.43 44.29 25.98
CA LEU A 316 12.77 43.41 25.00
C LEU A 316 11.27 43.73 24.88
N VAL A 317 10.57 43.90 26.00
CA VAL A 317 9.13 44.27 25.99
C VAL A 317 8.90 45.64 25.34
N GLN A 318 9.79 46.61 25.54
CA GLN A 318 9.71 47.91 24.84
C GLN A 318 9.95 47.76 23.32
N GLN A 319 10.97 47.01 22.91
CA GLN A 319 11.24 46.75 21.49
C GLN A 319 10.08 46.03 20.80
N PHE A 320 9.48 45.00 21.43
CA PHE A 320 8.30 44.32 20.89
C PHE A 320 7.08 45.24 20.81
N LYS A 321 6.85 46.13 21.80
CA LYS A 321 5.77 47.14 21.73
C LYS A 321 5.98 48.12 20.58
N GLN A 322 7.21 48.59 20.38
CA GLN A 322 7.55 49.56 19.34
C GLN A 322 7.45 48.93 17.94
N LEU A 323 7.94 47.71 17.77
CA LEU A 323 7.84 46.95 16.52
C LEU A 323 6.38 46.61 16.16
N ASN A 324 5.55 46.21 17.14
CA ASN A 324 4.11 45.98 16.95
C ASN A 324 3.36 47.30 16.64
N LYS A 325 3.76 48.44 17.22
CA LYS A 325 3.22 49.76 16.88
C LYS A 325 3.53 50.14 15.43
N ASN A 326 4.76 49.91 14.96
CA ASN A 326 5.15 50.21 13.58
C ASN A 326 4.41 49.32 12.57
N ILE A 327 4.26 48.02 12.84
CA ILE A 327 3.45 47.11 12.01
C ILE A 327 1.98 47.58 11.93
N LYS A 328 1.39 48.02 13.05
CA LYS A 328 0.00 48.51 13.09
C LYS A 328 -0.20 49.90 12.48
N ALA A 329 0.87 50.70 12.35
CA ALA A 329 0.80 52.03 11.75
C ALA A 329 0.75 52.02 10.21
N GLY A 330 1.00 50.86 9.57
CA GLY A 330 0.95 50.73 8.11
C GLY A 330 2.04 51.49 7.35
N SER A 331 3.06 52.02 8.05
CA SER A 331 4.22 52.65 7.42
C SER A 331 4.96 51.63 6.55
N HIS A 332 5.28 51.99 5.31
CA HIS A 332 6.13 51.19 4.43
C HIS A 332 7.47 50.87 5.13
N ILE A 333 7.94 49.63 4.95
CA ILE A 333 9.25 49.21 5.44
C ILE A 333 10.31 49.71 4.46
N ASP A 334 10.59 51.01 4.52
CA ASP A 334 11.74 51.60 3.83
C ASP A 334 13.06 51.08 4.42
N THR A 335 14.11 51.11 3.61
CA THR A 335 15.28 50.22 3.72
C THR A 335 16.30 50.55 4.81
N ASN A 336 15.96 51.36 5.81
CA ASN A 336 16.84 51.75 6.94
C ASN A 336 16.97 50.67 8.05
N VAL A 337 17.03 49.39 7.67
CA VAL A 337 17.43 48.30 8.60
C VAL A 337 18.89 48.46 9.06
N ALA A 338 19.70 49.23 8.32
CA ALA A 338 21.11 49.49 8.61
C ALA A 338 21.37 50.25 9.92
N GLU A 339 20.46 51.12 10.39
CA GLU A 339 20.71 52.00 11.54
C GLU A 339 20.58 51.28 12.90
N LEU A 340 20.13 50.02 12.92
CA LEU A 340 20.15 49.16 14.12
C LEU A 340 21.52 48.49 14.38
N ILE A 341 22.56 48.85 13.62
CA ILE A 341 23.90 48.22 13.69
C ILE A 341 24.96 49.15 14.32
N PRO A 342 24.90 49.39 15.65
CA PRO A 342 26.15 49.68 16.37
C PRO A 342 26.30 48.98 17.75
N VAL A 343 25.83 47.73 17.91
CA VAL A 343 26.13 46.91 19.13
C VAL A 343 26.63 45.49 18.80
N LEU A 344 26.71 45.10 17.51
CA LEU A 344 27.00 43.73 17.07
C LEU A 344 28.29 43.59 16.24
N THR A 345 29.40 44.17 16.72
CA THR A 345 30.77 43.90 16.23
C THR A 345 31.30 42.54 16.71
N GLY A 346 30.53 41.47 16.48
CA GLY A 346 30.94 40.07 16.66
C GLY A 346 31.26 39.40 15.33
N LEU A 347 32.51 38.97 15.13
CA LEU A 347 32.97 38.33 13.88
C LEU A 347 32.29 36.96 13.66
N LYS A 348 31.12 36.96 13.01
CA LYS A 348 30.55 35.85 12.22
C LYS A 348 29.29 36.24 11.44
N ILE A 349 28.42 37.09 12.01
CA ILE A 349 27.06 37.37 11.48
C ILE A 349 27.08 38.03 10.09
N ALA A 350 28.03 38.92 9.81
CA ALA A 350 28.14 39.63 8.53
C ALA A 350 28.22 38.68 7.30
N LYS A 351 28.76 37.46 7.48
CA LYS A 351 28.91 36.47 6.40
C LYS A 351 27.61 35.74 6.05
N VAL A 352 26.56 35.89 6.87
CA VAL A 352 25.22 35.34 6.63
C VAL A 352 24.34 36.38 5.93
N ILE A 353 24.32 37.63 6.44
CA ILE A 353 23.48 38.72 5.89
C ILE A 353 23.77 38.96 4.41
N GLY A 354 25.05 38.93 3.99
CA GLY A 354 25.46 39.11 2.60
C GLY A 354 24.97 38.07 1.59
N LYS A 355 24.32 36.96 2.02
CA LYS A 355 23.69 35.98 1.12
C LYS A 355 22.19 36.17 0.93
N ILE A 356 21.54 37.00 1.75
CA ILE A 356 20.06 37.03 1.82
C ILE A 356 19.44 37.97 0.77
N SER A 357 20.14 39.03 0.35
CA SER A 357 19.60 40.05 -0.57
C SER A 357 19.41 39.59 -2.02
N LEU A 358 20.05 38.49 -2.45
CA LEU A 358 20.07 38.08 -3.87
C LEU A 358 18.88 37.19 -4.30
N ILE A 359 18.13 36.62 -3.36
CA ILE A 359 17.15 35.54 -3.62
C ILE A 359 15.69 36.06 -3.61
N ILE A 360 15.47 37.32 -3.22
CA ILE A 360 14.13 37.92 -3.08
C ILE A 360 13.44 38.12 -4.45
N THR A 361 14.21 38.33 -5.52
CA THR A 361 13.75 38.84 -6.82
C THR A 361 13.12 37.79 -7.75
N LYS A 362 12.21 36.95 -7.24
CA LYS A 362 11.21 36.22 -8.05
C LYS A 362 10.04 35.68 -7.24
N THR A 363 8.86 35.63 -7.90
CA THR A 363 7.77 34.64 -7.74
C THR A 363 6.95 34.56 -6.41
N LEU A 364 5.61 34.49 -6.52
CA LEU A 364 4.52 34.51 -5.50
C LEU A 364 3.26 33.83 -6.15
N ALA A 365 2.12 33.40 -5.55
CA ALA A 365 1.63 33.17 -4.18
C ALA A 365 0.62 31.96 -4.00
N ASN A 366 0.80 31.12 -2.95
CA ASN A 366 0.07 29.94 -2.34
C ASN A 366 -1.48 29.78 -2.49
N PRO A 367 -2.17 28.62 -2.23
CA PRO A 367 -3.52 28.37 -2.74
C PRO A 367 -4.56 28.50 -1.59
N SER A 368 -5.69 27.78 -1.52
CA SER A 368 -5.73 26.33 -1.29
C SER A 368 -7.15 25.83 -1.00
N LYS A 369 -7.36 24.51 -1.23
CA LYS A 369 -8.27 23.63 -0.44
C LYS A 369 -9.78 24.03 -0.52
N TYR A 370 -10.73 23.21 -0.06
CA TYR A 370 -10.69 21.97 0.72
C TYR A 370 -11.44 20.83 0.04
N GLN A 371 -11.00 19.59 0.30
CA GLN A 371 -11.78 18.37 0.09
C GLN A 371 -12.19 17.84 1.46
N ALA A 372 -13.49 17.55 1.59
CA ALA A 372 -14.13 16.77 2.64
C ALA A 372 -15.37 16.12 1.99
N ILE A 373 -16.07 15.23 2.72
CA ILE A 373 -17.20 14.41 2.22
C ILE A 373 -16.74 13.29 1.28
N LEU A 374 -16.27 12.18 1.87
CA LEU A 374 -16.21 10.86 1.20
C LEU A 374 -16.34 9.66 2.18
N PHE A 375 -17.03 9.87 3.31
CA PHE A 375 -17.31 8.85 4.34
C PHE A 375 -18.81 8.78 4.72
N GLY A 376 -19.70 9.24 3.84
CA GLY A 376 -21.15 9.11 4.04
C GLY A 376 -21.68 7.79 3.49
N SER A 377 -22.00 6.83 4.36
CA SER A 377 -22.72 5.61 3.96
C SER A 377 -24.13 5.93 3.50
N LYS A 378 -24.67 5.12 2.58
CA LYS A 378 -26.11 5.09 2.30
C LYS A 378 -26.89 4.66 3.55
N ASN A 379 -28.11 5.18 3.65
CA ASN A 379 -29.29 4.43 4.09
C ASN A 379 -30.51 5.07 3.41
N ASN A 380 -31.37 4.22 2.83
CA ASN A 380 -32.51 4.57 1.96
C ASN A 380 -32.12 5.37 0.71
#